data_AF-M1IXZ6-F1
#
_entry.id   AF-M1IXZ6-F1
#
_cell.length_a   1.000
_cell.length_b   1.000
_cell.length_c   1.000
_cell.angle_alpha   90.00
_cell.angle_beta   90.00
_cell.angle_gamma   90.00
#
_symmetry.space_group_name_H-M   'P 1'
#
loop_
_entity.id
_entity.type
_entity.pdbx_description
1 polymer ?
#
loop_
_entity_poly.entity_id
_entity_poly.type
_entity_poly.pdbx_seq_one_letter_code
_entity_poly.pdbx_strand_id
1 'polypeptide(L)'
;MREEYVKEIPIKADRSTIMNLLTDAHLFAGISGHISIYKLFDTTLNDFVPQADANNPGDKYKIAFLYQDESGILYCLDGVLQGPQVNSNSVTYSGHTDDKQLSLEINFDVKDDNVVGKMSIEYSSGFFDLFKRKSFNKKAKWYGNMAEHILVKHYSWYLSKLGPSVSNNLVEISKASGDVNELIGKLRGLMKFNNTFFVLKGDDFKMVGKISNGDIVNAKLTMSGKVYVYREAIAKLFTLTGNAELKVYRMSSDDAIMAVVENMEQ
;
A
#
# COMPACT_ATOMS: atom_id res chain seq x y z
N MET A 1 -27.94 0.19 -16.37
CA MET A 1 -27.27 1.50 -16.16
C MET A 1 -25.78 1.25 -16.14
N ARG A 2 -24.98 2.19 -16.64
CA ARG A 2 -23.52 2.05 -16.73
C ARG A 2 -22.87 3.30 -16.20
N GLU A 3 -21.89 3.11 -15.33
CA GLU A 3 -21.05 4.15 -14.77
C GLU A 3 -19.62 3.90 -15.19
N GLU A 4 -18.96 4.94 -15.70
CA GLU A 4 -17.57 4.85 -16.11
C GLU A 4 -16.79 6.03 -15.57
N TYR A 5 -15.51 5.77 -15.29
CA TYR A 5 -14.59 6.82 -14.92
C TYR A 5 -13.17 6.45 -15.34
N VAL A 6 -12.41 7.46 -15.78
CA VAL A 6 -11.00 7.35 -16.14
C VAL A 6 -10.22 8.39 -15.35
N LYS A 7 -9.09 8.00 -14.79
CA LYS A 7 -8.22 8.89 -14.04
C LYS A 7 -6.75 8.57 -14.25
N GLU A 8 -5.98 9.61 -14.51
CA GLU A 8 -4.54 9.58 -14.38
C GLU A 8 -4.13 9.85 -12.93
N ILE A 9 -3.30 8.99 -12.38
CA ILE A 9 -2.85 9.00 -10.99
C ILE A 9 -1.32 9.17 -11.01
N PRO A 10 -0.80 10.33 -10.60
CA PRO A 10 0.65 10.51 -10.49
C PRO A 10 1.19 9.62 -9.37
N ILE A 11 2.26 8.89 -9.64
CA ILE A 11 2.89 7.96 -8.69
C ILE A 11 4.34 8.37 -8.43
N LYS A 12 4.84 8.01 -7.24
CA LYS A 12 6.25 8.19 -6.86
C LYS A 12 7.00 6.87 -6.73
N ALA A 13 6.27 5.76 -6.67
CA ALA A 13 6.83 4.41 -6.66
C ALA A 13 7.26 4.01 -8.06
N ASP A 14 8.22 3.09 -8.15
CA ASP A 14 8.61 2.50 -9.42
C ASP A 14 7.50 1.59 -9.97
N ARG A 15 7.54 1.37 -11.28
CA ARG A 15 6.58 0.53 -12.00
C ARG A 15 6.45 -0.87 -11.39
N SER A 16 7.54 -1.51 -10.94
CA SER A 16 7.48 -2.88 -10.41
C SER A 16 6.72 -2.93 -9.10
N THR A 17 6.89 -1.94 -8.21
CA THR A 17 6.10 -1.83 -6.97
C THR A 17 4.61 -1.72 -7.25
N ILE A 18 4.23 -0.88 -8.22
CA ILE A 18 2.82 -0.71 -8.60
C ILE A 18 2.27 -2.00 -9.20
N MET A 19 3.01 -2.61 -10.13
CA MET A 19 2.60 -3.87 -10.76
C MET A 19 2.40 -4.97 -9.72
N ASN A 20 3.38 -5.21 -8.83
CA ASN A 20 3.28 -6.23 -7.78
C ASN A 20 2.02 -6.05 -6.94
N LEU A 21 1.71 -4.82 -6.54
CA LEU A 21 0.53 -4.51 -5.75
C LEU A 21 -0.77 -4.74 -6.52
N LEU A 22 -0.84 -4.33 -7.79
CA LEU A 22 -2.05 -4.49 -8.61
C LEU A 22 -2.27 -5.96 -9.00
N THR A 23 -1.20 -6.75 -9.13
CA THR A 23 -1.29 -8.19 -9.42
C THR A 23 -1.63 -9.05 -8.21
N ASP A 24 -1.49 -8.54 -6.99
CA ASP A 24 -1.98 -9.23 -5.80
C ASP A 24 -3.50 -8.99 -5.65
N ALA A 25 -4.31 -10.01 -5.92
CA ALA A 25 -5.76 -9.90 -5.89
C ALA A 25 -6.31 -9.49 -4.50
N HIS A 26 -5.66 -9.90 -3.41
CA HIS A 26 -6.10 -9.56 -2.06
C HIS A 26 -5.77 -8.10 -1.73
N LEU A 27 -4.58 -7.62 -2.09
CA LEU A 27 -4.23 -6.21 -1.94
C LEU A 27 -5.12 -5.34 -2.82
N PHE A 28 -5.30 -5.72 -4.09
CA PHE A 28 -6.20 -5.05 -5.01
C PHE A 28 -7.63 -4.93 -4.43
N ALA A 29 -8.22 -6.06 -4.01
CA ALA A 29 -9.56 -6.07 -3.42
C ALA A 29 -9.61 -5.21 -2.14
N GLY A 30 -8.62 -5.36 -1.26
CA GLY A 30 -8.51 -4.60 -0.02
C GLY A 30 -8.42 -3.08 -0.25
N ILE A 31 -7.64 -2.65 -1.25
CA ILE A 31 -7.53 -1.23 -1.61
C ILE A 31 -8.87 -0.68 -2.02
N SER A 32 -9.69 -1.43 -2.77
CA SER A 32 -10.98 -0.95 -3.24
C SER A 32 -11.94 -0.55 -2.11
N GLY A 33 -11.80 -1.13 -0.91
CA GLY A 33 -12.73 -0.96 0.21
C GLY A 33 -14.15 -1.51 -0.01
N HIS A 34 -14.46 -1.98 -1.22
CA HIS A 34 -15.79 -2.40 -1.67
C HIS A 34 -15.82 -3.86 -2.14
N ILE A 35 -14.66 -4.51 -2.25
CA ILE A 35 -14.53 -5.90 -2.67
C ILE A 35 -13.76 -6.64 -1.57
N SER A 36 -14.33 -7.73 -1.07
CA SER A 36 -13.65 -8.62 -0.14
C SER A 36 -13.56 -10.02 -0.74
N ILE A 37 -12.35 -10.54 -0.91
CA ILE A 37 -12.11 -11.92 -1.34
C ILE A 37 -12.19 -12.83 -0.12
N TYR A 38 -13.03 -13.87 -0.19
CA TYR A 38 -13.18 -14.82 0.91
C TYR A 38 -12.98 -16.29 0.51
N LYS A 39 -12.91 -16.62 -0.80
CA LYS A 39 -12.50 -17.95 -1.30
C LYS A 39 -11.76 -17.83 -2.63
N LEU A 40 -10.96 -18.84 -2.94
CA LEU A 40 -10.24 -19.00 -4.20
C LEU A 40 -10.87 -20.11 -5.03
N PHE A 41 -10.88 -19.97 -6.35
CA PHE A 41 -11.26 -21.08 -7.22
C PHE A 41 -10.09 -22.06 -7.34
N ASP A 42 -10.28 -23.29 -6.91
CA ASP A 42 -9.32 -24.37 -7.12
C ASP A 42 -9.62 -25.08 -8.43
N THR A 43 -8.67 -25.07 -9.35
CA THR A 43 -8.85 -25.66 -10.69
C THR A 43 -8.85 -27.19 -10.71
N THR A 44 -8.28 -27.83 -9.67
CA THR A 44 -8.27 -29.28 -9.50
C THR A 44 -9.61 -29.77 -8.95
N LEU A 45 -10.15 -29.05 -7.96
CA LEU A 45 -11.44 -29.35 -7.33
C LEU A 45 -12.63 -28.80 -8.14
N ASN A 46 -12.37 -27.85 -9.05
CA ASN A 46 -13.37 -27.14 -9.84
C ASN A 46 -14.43 -26.46 -8.95
N ASP A 47 -14.00 -25.89 -7.81
CA ASP A 47 -14.88 -25.25 -6.82
C ASP A 47 -14.18 -24.10 -6.09
N PHE A 48 -14.96 -23.23 -5.45
CA PHE A 48 -14.46 -22.18 -4.57
C PHE A 48 -14.24 -22.71 -3.15
N VAL A 49 -12.97 -22.71 -2.73
CA VAL A 49 -12.53 -23.21 -1.43
C VAL A 49 -11.87 -22.11 -0.59
N PRO A 50 -11.88 -22.22 0.75
CA PRO A 50 -11.06 -21.36 1.60
C PRO A 50 -9.59 -21.38 1.17
N GLN A 51 -8.87 -20.28 1.42
CA GLN A 51 -7.49 -20.10 0.95
C GLN A 51 -6.55 -21.21 1.40
N ALA A 52 -6.70 -21.69 2.64
CA ALA A 52 -5.88 -22.77 3.20
C ALA A 52 -6.13 -24.15 2.57
N ASP A 53 -7.28 -24.31 1.91
CA ASP A 53 -7.71 -25.58 1.32
C ASP A 53 -7.42 -25.64 -0.20
N ALA A 54 -6.94 -24.55 -0.80
CA ALA A 54 -6.61 -24.46 -2.21
C ALA A 54 -5.27 -25.15 -2.51
N ASN A 55 -5.29 -26.14 -3.40
CA ASN A 55 -4.12 -26.86 -3.88
C ASN A 55 -3.58 -26.27 -5.19
N ASN A 56 -4.49 -25.87 -6.10
CA ASN A 56 -4.13 -25.25 -7.38
C ASN A 56 -5.02 -24.03 -7.67
N PRO A 57 -4.76 -22.89 -7.00
CA PRO A 57 -5.58 -21.69 -7.13
C PRO A 57 -5.50 -21.11 -8.53
N GLY A 58 -6.67 -20.84 -9.12
CA GLY A 58 -6.81 -20.13 -10.39
C GLY A 58 -6.94 -18.62 -10.23
N ASP A 59 -7.32 -17.95 -11.30
CA ASP A 59 -7.50 -16.50 -11.40
C ASP A 59 -8.93 -16.04 -11.03
N LYS A 60 -9.71 -16.89 -10.37
CA LYS A 60 -11.09 -16.59 -9.96
C LYS A 60 -11.21 -16.61 -8.45
N TYR A 61 -11.97 -15.65 -7.94
CA TYR A 61 -12.16 -15.45 -6.50
C TYR A 61 -13.64 -15.31 -6.21
N LYS A 62 -14.08 -15.93 -5.11
CA LYS A 62 -15.38 -15.63 -4.54
C LYS A 62 -15.26 -14.34 -3.75
N ILE A 63 -16.15 -13.40 -4.03
CA ILE A 63 -16.12 -12.08 -3.44
C ILE A 63 -17.45 -11.70 -2.79
N ALA A 64 -17.34 -10.83 -1.80
CA ALA A 64 -18.42 -10.02 -1.26
C ALA A 64 -18.25 -8.59 -1.79
N PHE A 65 -19.23 -8.09 -2.53
CA PHE A 65 -19.33 -6.68 -2.90
C PHE A 65 -20.06 -5.92 -1.80
N LEU A 66 -19.35 -4.96 -1.20
CA LEU A 66 -19.79 -4.21 -0.02
C LEU A 66 -20.19 -2.79 -0.40
N TYR A 67 -21.35 -2.33 0.07
CA TYR A 67 -21.73 -0.93 -0.06
C TYR A 67 -22.65 -0.50 1.07
N GLN A 68 -22.71 0.80 1.33
CA GLN A 68 -23.49 1.39 2.41
C GLN A 68 -24.68 2.19 1.86
N ASP A 69 -25.83 2.16 2.54
CA ASP A 69 -26.95 3.05 2.21
C ASP A 69 -26.88 4.43 2.90
N GLU A 70 -27.87 5.30 2.63
CA GLU A 70 -27.89 6.67 3.17
C GLU A 70 -28.06 6.72 4.69
N SER A 71 -28.57 5.63 5.27
CA SER A 71 -28.77 5.46 6.70
C SER A 71 -27.57 4.80 7.39
N GLY A 72 -26.53 4.41 6.63
CA GLY A 72 -25.34 3.79 7.16
C GLY A 72 -25.39 2.26 7.24
N ILE A 73 -26.44 1.62 6.69
CA ILE A 73 -26.56 0.15 6.69
C ILE A 73 -25.62 -0.42 5.63
N LEU A 74 -24.79 -1.39 6.02
CA LEU A 74 -23.90 -2.11 5.12
C LEU A 74 -24.64 -3.29 4.48
N TYR A 75 -24.52 -3.40 3.16
CA TYR A 75 -25.03 -4.49 2.36
C TYR A 75 -23.88 -5.26 1.75
N CYS A 76 -24.12 -6.54 1.51
CA CYS A 76 -23.17 -7.48 0.95
C CYS A 76 -23.85 -8.28 -0.16
N LEU A 77 -23.23 -8.32 -1.34
CA LEU A 77 -23.67 -9.12 -2.46
C LEU A 77 -22.58 -10.12 -2.83
N ASP A 78 -22.92 -11.40 -2.87
CA ASP A 78 -21.99 -12.43 -3.32
C ASP A 78 -21.74 -12.34 -4.82
N GLY A 79 -20.52 -12.64 -5.22
CA GLY A 79 -20.11 -12.62 -6.61
C GLY A 79 -18.82 -13.35 -6.89
N VAL A 80 -18.35 -13.20 -8.13
CA VAL A 80 -17.10 -13.73 -8.63
C VAL A 80 -16.28 -12.58 -9.19
N LEU A 81 -15.02 -12.51 -8.78
CA LEU A 81 -13.99 -11.66 -9.37
C LEU A 81 -13.04 -12.55 -10.19
N GLN A 82 -12.60 -12.08 -11.34
CA GLN A 82 -11.62 -12.71 -12.19
C GLN A 82 -10.44 -11.76 -12.43
N GLY A 83 -9.22 -12.28 -12.28
CA GLY A 83 -7.96 -11.56 -12.50
C GLY A 83 -6.81 -12.05 -11.60
N PRO A 84 -5.70 -11.30 -11.52
CA PRO A 84 -5.32 -10.28 -12.47
C PRO A 84 -5.14 -10.88 -13.88
N GLN A 85 -5.67 -10.21 -14.89
CA GLN A 85 -5.27 -10.42 -16.28
C GLN A 85 -4.14 -9.43 -16.57
N VAL A 86 -2.92 -9.93 -16.73
CA VAL A 86 -1.71 -9.10 -16.87
C VAL A 86 -1.28 -9.04 -18.33
N ASN A 87 -1.21 -7.82 -18.86
CA ASN A 87 -0.55 -7.50 -20.13
C ASN A 87 0.73 -6.70 -19.86
N SER A 88 1.51 -6.44 -20.92
CA SER A 88 2.84 -5.83 -20.82
C SER A 88 2.91 -4.62 -19.89
N ASN A 89 1.92 -3.74 -19.86
CA ASN A 89 1.86 -2.59 -18.96
C ASN A 89 0.51 -2.43 -18.27
N SER A 90 -0.32 -3.47 -18.22
CA SER A 90 -1.66 -3.31 -17.65
C SER A 90 -2.15 -4.49 -16.86
N VAL A 91 -2.98 -4.19 -15.86
CA VAL A 91 -3.63 -5.17 -15.01
C VAL A 91 -5.12 -4.95 -15.08
N THR A 92 -5.87 -5.99 -15.41
CA THR A 92 -7.33 -5.94 -15.51
C THR A 92 -7.97 -6.93 -14.56
N TYR A 93 -9.04 -6.50 -13.92
CA TYR A 93 -9.97 -7.37 -13.20
C TYR A 93 -11.38 -7.14 -13.72
N SER A 94 -12.17 -8.21 -13.76
CA SER A 94 -13.60 -8.15 -14.05
C SER A 94 -14.36 -8.95 -13.02
N GLY A 95 -15.59 -8.55 -12.71
CA GLY A 95 -16.39 -9.24 -11.71
C GLY A 95 -17.88 -9.07 -11.93
N HIS A 96 -18.65 -9.96 -11.33
CA HIS A 96 -20.11 -9.89 -11.33
C HIS A 96 -20.67 -10.53 -10.06
N THR A 97 -21.84 -10.04 -9.67
CA THR A 97 -22.67 -10.64 -8.62
C THR A 97 -23.31 -11.94 -9.10
N ASP A 98 -23.59 -12.86 -8.18
CA ASP A 98 -24.14 -14.18 -8.50
C ASP A 98 -25.51 -14.09 -9.20
N ASP A 99 -26.32 -13.09 -8.81
CA ASP A 99 -27.61 -12.78 -9.43
C ASP A 99 -27.48 -12.00 -10.76
N LYS A 100 -26.24 -11.67 -11.16
CA LYS A 100 -25.85 -10.91 -12.36
C LYS A 100 -26.48 -9.52 -12.42
N GLN A 101 -26.91 -8.97 -11.30
CA GLN A 101 -27.55 -7.65 -11.25
C GLN A 101 -26.52 -6.52 -11.28
N LEU A 102 -25.26 -6.81 -10.95
CA LEU A 102 -24.11 -5.92 -11.00
C LEU A 102 -22.89 -6.62 -11.60
N SER A 103 -22.18 -5.92 -12.48
CA SER A 103 -20.85 -6.27 -12.98
C SER A 103 -19.90 -5.07 -12.89
N LEU A 104 -18.61 -5.36 -12.81
CA LEU A 104 -17.55 -4.36 -12.79
C LEU A 104 -16.39 -4.81 -13.66
N GLU A 105 -15.69 -3.84 -14.25
CA GLU A 105 -14.39 -4.03 -14.88
C GLU A 105 -13.49 -2.87 -14.46
N ILE A 106 -12.24 -3.17 -14.16
CA ILE A 106 -11.24 -2.17 -13.81
C ILE A 106 -9.91 -2.55 -14.40
N ASN A 107 -9.31 -1.58 -15.08
CA ASN A 107 -8.05 -1.70 -15.77
C ASN A 107 -7.11 -0.59 -15.26
N PHE A 108 -5.86 -0.95 -15.03
CA PHE A 108 -4.79 -0.03 -14.71
C PHE A 108 -3.69 -0.17 -15.76
N ASP A 109 -3.44 0.90 -16.53
CA ASP A 109 -2.26 1.04 -17.37
C ASP A 109 -1.15 1.72 -16.58
N VAL A 110 -0.07 1.02 -16.30
CA VAL A 110 1.06 1.48 -15.48
C VAL A 110 2.18 1.99 -16.39
N LYS A 111 2.53 3.27 -16.22
CA LYS A 111 3.66 3.94 -16.85
C LYS A 111 4.71 4.30 -15.79
N ASP A 112 5.84 4.84 -16.23
CA ASP A 112 6.97 5.12 -15.33
C ASP A 112 6.66 6.19 -14.27
N ASP A 113 5.81 7.17 -14.58
CA ASP A 113 5.51 8.32 -13.72
C ASP A 113 4.01 8.43 -13.33
N ASN A 114 3.15 7.64 -13.96
CA ASN A 114 1.71 7.66 -13.74
C ASN A 114 1.06 6.29 -13.90
N VAL A 115 -0.14 6.17 -13.34
CA VAL A 115 -1.06 5.06 -13.61
C VAL A 115 -2.34 5.64 -14.18
N VAL A 116 -2.77 5.14 -15.33
CA VAL A 116 -4.10 5.45 -15.87
C VAL A 116 -5.05 4.34 -15.42
N GLY A 117 -5.93 4.66 -14.49
CA GLY A 117 -7.01 3.79 -14.07
C GLY A 117 -8.26 4.04 -14.91
N LYS A 118 -8.93 2.97 -15.34
CA LYS A 118 -10.25 2.98 -15.96
C LYS A 118 -11.14 1.99 -15.23
N MET A 119 -12.31 2.43 -14.79
CA MET A 119 -13.29 1.55 -14.15
C MET A 119 -14.66 1.73 -14.80
N SER A 120 -15.36 0.62 -15.00
CA SER A 120 -16.76 0.58 -15.38
C SER A 120 -17.54 -0.29 -14.38
N ILE A 121 -18.76 0.15 -14.06
CA ILE A 121 -19.72 -0.61 -13.26
C ILE A 121 -21.04 -0.59 -14.01
N GLU A 122 -21.58 -1.77 -14.28
CA GLU A 122 -22.89 -1.94 -14.90
C GLU A 122 -23.84 -2.59 -13.92
N TYR A 123 -25.05 -2.08 -13.82
CA TYR A 123 -26.08 -2.64 -12.94
C TYR A 123 -27.48 -2.51 -13.56
N SER A 124 -28.34 -3.47 -13.24
CA SER A 124 -29.70 -3.51 -13.79
C SER A 124 -30.56 -2.36 -13.21
N SER A 125 -31.66 -2.03 -13.88
CA SER A 125 -32.64 -1.06 -13.35
C SER A 125 -33.30 -1.52 -12.04
N GLY A 126 -33.43 -2.84 -11.85
CA GLY A 126 -33.95 -3.48 -10.65
C GLY A 126 -32.90 -3.81 -9.60
N PHE A 127 -31.63 -3.46 -9.82
CA PHE A 127 -30.56 -3.66 -8.85
C PHE A 127 -30.94 -3.00 -7.51
N PHE A 128 -31.46 -1.77 -7.56
CA PHE A 128 -31.94 -1.09 -6.36
C PHE A 128 -33.28 -1.62 -5.82
N ASP A 129 -34.00 -2.43 -6.60
CA ASP A 129 -35.27 -3.04 -6.19
C ASP A 129 -35.06 -4.28 -5.30
N LEU A 130 -33.89 -4.91 -5.36
CA LEU A 130 -33.45 -5.90 -4.35
C LEU A 130 -33.53 -5.31 -2.92
N PHE A 131 -33.46 -3.99 -2.79
CA PHE A 131 -33.43 -3.26 -1.52
C PHE A 131 -34.81 -2.75 -1.08
N LYS A 132 -35.89 -3.02 -1.84
CA LYS A 132 -37.23 -2.48 -1.59
C LYS A 132 -38.16 -3.32 -0.69
N ARG A 133 -37.67 -4.27 0.12
CA ARG A 133 -38.57 -5.02 1.04
C ARG A 133 -38.76 -4.33 2.40
N LYS A 134 -40.01 -3.89 2.61
CA LYS A 134 -40.77 -3.64 3.86
C LYS A 134 -40.15 -2.73 4.92
N SER A 135 -39.77 -1.51 4.54
CA SER A 135 -40.23 -0.26 5.18
C SER A 135 -39.31 0.88 4.73
N PHE A 136 -39.94 1.96 4.25
CA PHE A 136 -39.34 3.19 3.76
C PHE A 136 -38.72 3.13 2.36
N ASN A 137 -39.31 3.93 1.46
CA ASN A 137 -38.77 4.35 0.17
C ASN A 137 -37.41 5.04 0.35
N LYS A 138 -36.32 4.30 0.45
CA LYS A 138 -34.98 4.85 0.64
C LYS A 138 -34.04 4.28 -0.41
N LYS A 139 -33.27 5.17 -1.04
CA LYS A 139 -32.29 4.86 -2.07
C LYS A 139 -30.97 4.49 -1.39
N ALA A 140 -30.17 3.63 -2.01
CA ALA A 140 -28.79 3.38 -1.55
C ALA A 140 -27.98 4.68 -1.58
N LYS A 141 -27.00 4.85 -0.67
CA LYS A 141 -25.97 5.89 -0.75
C LYS A 141 -24.92 5.43 -1.73
N TRP A 142 -25.40 5.30 -2.95
CA TRP A 142 -24.58 5.26 -4.11
C TRP A 142 -23.87 6.62 -4.15
N TYR A 143 -22.55 6.65 -4.02
CA TYR A 143 -21.74 7.86 -3.84
C TYR A 143 -21.70 8.77 -5.09
N GLY A 144 -22.80 8.89 -5.82
CA GLY A 144 -22.81 9.39 -7.20
C GLY A 144 -22.29 8.31 -8.13
N ASN A 145 -21.24 8.59 -8.90
CA ASN A 145 -20.61 7.59 -9.75
C ASN A 145 -19.72 6.67 -8.88
N MET A 146 -20.10 5.40 -8.73
CA MET A 146 -19.37 4.43 -7.91
C MET A 146 -18.01 4.07 -8.54
N ALA A 147 -17.91 4.05 -9.87
CA ALA A 147 -16.63 3.86 -10.56
C ALA A 147 -15.66 5.02 -10.23
N GLU A 148 -16.15 6.26 -10.22
CA GLU A 148 -15.39 7.42 -9.76
C GLU A 148 -15.01 7.30 -8.28
N HIS A 149 -15.96 6.93 -7.42
CA HIS A 149 -15.72 6.77 -5.98
C HIS A 149 -14.58 5.80 -5.70
N ILE A 150 -14.66 4.59 -6.26
CA ILE A 150 -13.64 3.55 -6.07
C ILE A 150 -12.29 4.01 -6.64
N LEU A 151 -12.27 4.57 -7.85
CA LEU A 151 -11.00 4.96 -8.46
C LEU A 151 -10.35 6.17 -7.77
N VAL A 152 -11.14 7.16 -7.34
CA VAL A 152 -10.64 8.41 -6.76
C VAL A 152 -10.37 8.29 -5.27
N LYS A 153 -11.33 7.76 -4.50
CA LYS A 153 -11.28 7.79 -3.03
C LYS A 153 -10.47 6.65 -2.45
N HIS A 154 -10.34 5.56 -3.19
CA HIS A 154 -9.63 4.36 -2.73
C HIS A 154 -8.30 4.20 -3.49
N TYR A 155 -8.33 3.81 -4.77
CA TYR A 155 -7.10 3.52 -5.52
C TYR A 155 -6.19 4.74 -5.67
N SER A 156 -6.70 5.87 -6.17
CA SER A 156 -5.88 7.07 -6.35
C SER A 156 -5.30 7.57 -5.02
N TRP A 157 -6.06 7.49 -3.93
CA TRP A 157 -5.55 7.83 -2.60
C TRP A 157 -4.42 6.89 -2.20
N TYR A 158 -4.64 5.58 -2.26
CA TYR A 158 -3.66 4.58 -1.85
C TYR A 158 -2.37 4.67 -2.69
N LEU A 159 -2.49 4.64 -4.02
CA LEU A 159 -1.36 4.68 -4.94
C LEU A 159 -0.52 5.97 -4.78
N SER A 160 -1.17 7.12 -4.53
CA SER A 160 -0.46 8.39 -4.30
C SER A 160 0.38 8.43 -3.01
N LYS A 161 0.10 7.53 -2.06
CA LYS A 161 0.83 7.39 -0.79
C LYS A 161 2.02 6.44 -0.90
N LEU A 162 2.11 5.66 -1.97
CA LEU A 162 3.28 4.85 -2.25
C LEU A 162 4.47 5.78 -2.50
N GLY A 163 5.48 5.67 -1.63
CA GLY A 163 6.75 6.36 -1.82
C GLY A 163 7.60 5.67 -2.90
N PRO A 164 8.73 6.29 -3.30
CA PRO A 164 9.76 5.57 -4.04
C PRO A 164 10.13 4.33 -3.24
N SER A 165 10.10 3.17 -3.89
CA SER A 165 10.37 1.86 -3.31
C SER A 165 11.77 1.81 -2.70
N VAL A 166 11.87 2.12 -1.41
CA VAL A 166 12.89 1.54 -0.56
C VAL A 166 12.12 0.49 0.22
N SER A 167 12.39 -0.80 -0.03
CA SER A 167 11.90 -1.85 0.86
C SER A 167 12.33 -1.45 2.28
N ASN A 168 11.36 -1.03 3.10
CA ASN A 168 11.62 -0.50 4.44
C ASN A 168 11.93 -1.64 5.41
N ASN A 169 12.67 -2.66 4.96
CA ASN A 169 13.28 -3.69 5.80
C ASN A 169 14.46 -3.05 6.54
N LEU A 170 14.16 -2.01 7.32
CA LEU A 170 15.07 -1.36 8.23
C LEU A 170 15.13 -2.23 9.48
N VAL A 171 16.23 -2.95 9.65
CA VAL A 171 16.51 -3.73 10.85
C VAL A 171 17.14 -2.79 11.87
N GLU A 172 16.57 -2.70 13.08
CA GLU A 172 17.20 -1.98 14.20
C GLU A 172 18.46 -2.75 14.62
N ILE A 173 19.63 -2.14 14.43
CA ILE A 173 20.93 -2.73 14.78
C ILE A 173 21.47 -2.21 16.11
N SER A 174 20.92 -1.10 16.59
CA SER A 174 21.33 -0.52 17.87
C SER A 174 20.26 0.42 18.40
N LYS A 175 20.05 0.34 19.71
CA LYS A 175 19.20 1.26 20.47
C LYS A 175 19.89 1.62 21.78
N ALA A 176 19.91 2.91 22.09
CA ALA A 176 20.49 3.42 23.33
C ALA A 176 19.73 4.66 23.80
N SER A 177 19.64 4.82 25.11
CA SER A 177 19.14 6.04 25.76
C SER A 177 20.16 6.52 26.77
N GLY A 178 20.26 7.82 26.98
CA GLY A 178 21.22 8.43 27.90
C GLY A 178 21.56 9.86 27.51
N ASP A 179 22.66 10.37 28.06
CA ASP A 179 23.18 11.70 27.74
C ASP A 179 23.57 11.80 26.26
N VAL A 180 23.24 12.93 25.63
CA VAL A 180 23.51 13.18 24.21
C VAL A 180 24.98 12.98 23.86
N ASN A 181 25.94 13.35 24.71
CA ASN A 181 27.36 13.19 24.40
C ASN A 181 27.76 11.71 24.34
N GLU A 182 27.21 10.88 25.23
CA GLU A 182 27.42 9.43 25.20
C GLU A 182 26.82 8.82 23.93
N LEU A 183 25.63 9.28 23.53
CA LEU A 183 24.96 8.81 22.32
C LEU A 183 25.70 9.24 21.05
N ILE A 184 26.28 10.45 21.01
CA ILE A 184 27.17 10.88 19.92
C ILE A 184 28.41 9.99 19.87
N GLY A 185 28.98 9.62 21.02
CA GLY A 185 30.07 8.65 21.11
C GLY A 185 29.70 7.29 20.51
N LYS A 186 28.52 6.77 20.84
CA LYS A 186 27.99 5.53 20.26
C LYS A 186 27.77 5.65 18.75
N LEU A 187 27.20 6.77 18.28
CA LEU A 187 27.00 7.04 16.87
C LEU A 187 28.33 7.04 16.09
N ARG A 188 29.39 7.64 16.65
CA ARG A 188 30.75 7.60 16.08
C ARG A 188 31.27 6.16 15.94
N GLY A 189 31.04 5.31 16.94
CA GLY A 189 31.39 3.89 16.88
C GLY A 189 30.66 3.08 15.80
N LEU A 190 29.51 3.59 15.34
CA LEU A 190 28.69 2.99 14.28
C LEU A 190 29.02 3.52 12.88
N MET A 191 29.91 4.52 12.75
CA MET A 191 30.32 5.10 11.46
C MET A 191 31.01 4.08 10.54
N LYS A 192 31.50 2.97 11.10
CA LYS A 192 32.06 1.83 10.35
C LYS A 192 31.03 1.08 9.52
N PHE A 193 29.73 1.25 9.79
CA PHE A 193 28.66 0.57 9.07
C PHE A 193 28.13 1.48 7.95
N ASN A 194 28.37 1.07 6.70
CA ASN A 194 27.84 1.77 5.53
C ASN A 194 26.32 1.54 5.37
N ASN A 195 25.64 2.46 4.68
CA ASN A 195 24.20 2.40 4.40
C ASN A 195 23.33 2.20 5.65
N THR A 196 23.74 2.86 6.73
CA THR A 196 23.06 2.81 8.01
C THR A 196 22.32 4.12 8.24
N PHE A 197 21.10 4.06 8.78
CA PHE A 197 20.27 5.22 9.08
C PHE A 197 20.18 5.40 10.58
N PHE A 198 20.12 6.63 11.08
CA PHE A 198 19.95 6.87 12.50
C PHE A 198 18.88 7.90 12.78
N VAL A 199 18.31 7.80 13.98
CA VAL A 199 17.39 8.76 14.57
C VAL A 199 17.89 9.05 15.99
N LEU A 200 18.24 10.29 16.27
CA LEU A 200 18.56 10.77 17.62
C LEU A 200 17.45 11.73 18.05
N LYS A 201 16.71 11.37 19.09
CA LYS A 201 15.52 12.11 19.55
C LYS A 201 15.66 12.49 21.02
N GLY A 202 15.69 13.79 21.29
CA GLY A 202 15.52 14.35 22.64
C GLY A 202 14.10 14.90 22.82
N ASP A 203 13.92 15.70 23.88
CA ASP A 203 12.62 16.27 24.23
C ASP A 203 12.18 17.37 23.25
N ASP A 204 13.12 18.25 22.85
CA ASP A 204 12.86 19.42 21.99
C ASP A 204 13.52 19.33 20.61
N PHE A 205 14.21 18.21 20.33
CA PHE A 205 14.89 17.99 19.06
C PHE A 205 14.74 16.58 18.49
N LYS A 206 14.83 16.47 17.17
CA LYS A 206 14.94 15.22 16.43
C LYS A 206 15.94 15.37 15.29
N MET A 207 17.00 14.58 15.31
CA MET A 207 17.94 14.43 14.21
C MET A 207 17.71 13.10 13.49
N VAL A 208 17.75 13.15 12.16
CA VAL A 208 17.80 11.97 11.29
C VAL A 208 18.96 12.12 10.33
N GLY A 209 19.60 11.02 9.96
CA GLY A 209 20.69 11.03 8.99
C GLY A 209 21.06 9.64 8.49
N LYS A 210 21.94 9.60 7.49
CA LYS A 210 22.50 8.38 6.93
C LYS A 210 24.01 8.37 7.16
N ILE A 211 24.56 7.24 7.56
CA ILE A 211 25.99 6.97 7.58
C ILE A 211 26.36 6.32 6.24
N SER A 212 27.31 6.92 5.53
CA SER A 212 27.81 6.44 4.25
C SER A 212 29.29 6.79 4.12
N ASN A 213 30.11 5.79 3.82
CA ASN A 213 31.56 5.89 3.67
C ASN A 213 32.27 6.54 4.87
N GLY A 214 31.86 6.17 6.09
CA GLY A 214 32.47 6.73 7.29
C GLY A 214 32.03 8.16 7.62
N ASP A 215 31.07 8.74 6.88
CA ASP A 215 30.55 10.09 7.09
C ASP A 215 29.03 10.13 7.29
N ILE A 216 28.54 11.19 7.95
CA ILE A 216 27.11 11.48 8.05
C ILE A 216 26.68 12.29 6.83
N VAL A 217 25.76 11.74 6.04
CA VAL A 217 25.15 12.35 4.86
C VAL A 217 23.65 12.54 5.06
N ASN A 218 23.06 13.48 4.32
CA ASN A 218 21.62 13.78 4.36
C ASN A 218 21.06 14.02 5.77
N ALA A 219 21.87 14.61 6.65
CA ALA A 219 21.46 14.95 8.00
C ALA A 219 20.36 16.02 7.99
N LYS A 220 19.35 15.82 8.84
CA LYS A 220 18.29 16.80 9.11
C LYS A 220 18.05 16.85 10.60
N LEU A 221 18.18 18.04 11.18
CA LEU A 221 17.88 18.31 12.59
C LEU A 221 16.65 19.22 12.66
N THR A 222 15.65 18.80 13.42
CA THR A 222 14.49 19.64 13.75
C THR A 222 14.58 19.97 15.24
N MET A 223 14.57 21.26 15.59
CA MET A 223 14.66 21.72 16.98
C MET A 223 13.84 23.00 17.14
N SER A 224 12.92 23.02 18.10
CA SER A 224 12.07 24.20 18.41
C SER A 224 11.41 24.84 17.17
N GLY A 225 10.87 24.01 16.28
CA GLY A 225 10.20 24.45 15.05
C GLY A 225 11.13 24.88 13.89
N LYS A 226 12.45 24.94 14.12
CA LYS A 226 13.45 25.20 13.07
C LYS A 226 13.97 23.91 12.48
N VAL A 227 14.30 23.94 11.19
CA VAL A 227 14.86 22.82 10.45
C VAL A 227 16.26 23.20 9.94
N TYR A 228 17.25 22.43 10.34
CA TYR A 228 18.63 22.51 9.89
C TYR A 228 18.93 21.31 8.99
N VAL A 229 19.71 21.50 7.93
CA VAL A 229 20.02 20.45 6.94
C VAL A 229 21.52 20.33 6.67
N TYR A 230 21.96 19.13 6.28
CA TYR A 230 23.32 18.81 5.87
C TYR A 230 24.38 19.23 6.90
N ARG A 231 25.37 20.05 6.49
CA ARG A 231 26.46 20.50 7.35
C ARG A 231 26.00 21.30 8.56
N GLU A 232 24.93 22.09 8.41
CA GLU A 232 24.38 22.88 9.51
C GLU A 232 23.76 21.99 10.59
N ALA A 233 23.04 20.94 10.18
CA ALA A 233 22.51 19.93 11.11
C ALA A 233 23.64 19.21 11.86
N ILE A 234 24.74 18.87 11.18
CA ILE A 234 25.91 18.22 11.79
C ILE A 234 26.63 19.15 12.76
N ALA A 235 26.83 20.43 12.39
CA ALA A 235 27.43 21.41 13.29
C ALA A 235 26.59 21.58 14.57
N LYS A 236 25.27 21.60 14.44
CA LYS A 236 24.34 21.72 15.57
C LYS A 236 24.26 20.46 16.44
N LEU A 237 24.53 19.27 15.91
CA LEU A 237 24.57 18.03 16.70
C LEU A 237 25.49 18.16 17.92
N PHE A 238 26.65 18.80 17.76
CA PHE A 238 27.62 19.00 18.84
C PHE A 238 27.23 20.08 19.86
N THR A 239 26.09 20.75 19.65
CA THR A 239 25.53 21.74 20.58
C THR A 239 24.33 21.21 21.36
N LEU A 240 23.86 20.00 21.04
CA LEU A 240 22.74 19.35 21.72
C LEU A 240 23.19 18.85 23.09
N THR A 241 22.32 18.96 24.08
CA THR A 241 22.58 18.54 25.47
C THR A 241 21.33 17.89 26.06
N GLY A 242 21.48 17.20 27.19
CA GLY A 242 20.38 16.53 27.89
C GLY A 242 20.25 15.06 27.53
N ASN A 243 19.12 14.46 27.89
CA ASN A 243 18.82 13.06 27.62
C ASN A 243 18.16 12.88 26.26
N ALA A 244 18.50 11.78 25.58
CA ALA A 244 17.92 11.42 24.31
C ALA A 244 17.83 9.90 24.12
N GLU A 245 17.19 9.50 23.03
CA GLU A 245 17.17 8.14 22.50
C GLU A 245 17.81 8.12 21.11
N LEU A 246 18.80 7.25 20.92
CA LEU A 246 19.39 6.92 19.63
C LEU A 246 18.85 5.58 19.16
N LYS A 247 18.31 5.55 17.94
CA LYS A 247 17.97 4.33 17.19
C LYS A 247 18.72 4.31 15.89
N VAL A 248 19.29 3.15 15.56
CA VAL A 248 20.09 2.95 14.35
C VAL A 248 19.56 1.76 13.59
N TYR A 249 19.37 1.95 12.30
CA TYR A 249 18.76 0.99 11.39
C TYR A 249 19.68 0.70 10.21
N ARG A 250 19.60 -0.50 9.66
CA ARG A 250 20.24 -0.86 8.39
C ARG A 250 19.19 -1.40 7.43
N MET A 251 19.31 -1.10 6.15
CA MET A 251 18.52 -1.80 5.14
C MET A 251 18.98 -3.26 5.06
N SER A 252 18.07 -4.21 5.25
CA SER A 252 18.26 -5.65 5.05
C SER A 252 18.27 -6.03 3.55
N SER A 253 18.80 -5.14 2.70
CA SER A 253 18.98 -5.46 1.28
C SER A 253 19.90 -6.67 1.12
N ASP A 254 20.88 -6.84 2.00
CA ASP A 254 21.90 -7.87 1.84
C ASP A 254 21.34 -9.26 2.12
N ASP A 255 20.52 -9.45 3.15
CA ASP A 255 19.91 -10.76 3.45
C ASP A 255 18.86 -11.14 2.40
N ALA A 256 18.07 -10.15 1.93
CA ALA A 256 17.08 -10.36 0.88
C ALA A 256 17.74 -10.66 -0.48
N ILE A 257 18.85 -9.99 -0.81
CA ILE A 257 19.64 -10.27 -2.03
C ILE A 257 20.34 -11.63 -1.91
N MET A 258 20.93 -11.96 -0.76
CA MET A 258 21.57 -13.26 -0.54
C MET A 258 20.56 -14.40 -0.68
N ALA A 259 19.36 -14.27 -0.13
CA ALA A 259 18.30 -15.26 -0.30
C ALA A 259 17.87 -15.41 -1.78
N VAL A 260 17.84 -14.33 -2.55
CA VAL A 260 17.56 -14.40 -4.00
C VAL A 260 18.72 -15.07 -4.75
N VAL A 261 19.96 -14.71 -4.42
CA VAL A 261 21.17 -15.26 -5.06
C VAL A 261 21.35 -16.75 -4.73
N GLU A 262 21.10 -17.18 -3.49
CA GLU A 262 21.13 -18.60 -3.08
C GLU A 262 20.13 -19.46 -3.86
N ASN A 263 19.01 -18.87 -4.29
CA ASN A 263 17.97 -19.55 -5.06
C ASN A 263 18.11 -19.38 -6.58
N MET A 264 19.16 -18.70 -7.07
CA MET A 264 19.42 -18.53 -8.51
C MET A 264 20.23 -19.67 -9.14
N GLU A 265 20.77 -20.59 -8.33
CA GLU A 265 21.53 -21.78 -8.81
C GLU A 265 20.83 -23.13 -8.54
N GLN A 266 19.54 -23.12 -8.20
CA GLN A 266 18.68 -24.33 -8.15
C GLN A 266 17.69 -24.33 -9.31
#